data_AF-A0A3P9DJ91-F1
#
_entry.id   AF-A0A3P9DJ91-F1
#
_cell.length_a   1.000
_cell.length_b   1.000
_cell.length_c   1.000
_cell.angle_alpha   90.00
_cell.angle_beta   90.00
_cell.angle_gamma   90.00
#
_symmetry.space_group_name_H-M   'P 1'
#
loop_
_entity.id
_entity.type
_entity.pdbx_description
1 polymer ?
#
loop_
_entity_poly.entity_id
_entity_poly.type
_entity_poly.pdbx_seq_one_letter_code
_entity_poly.pdbx_strand_id
1 'polypeptide(L)'
;GDSRLFTNWVVSGSFPGWPKLFSTLHFTRKFGSLTRMTVGEKNQNKPNKTILLVGETGAGKSTLINALVNFTMGVQFEDGVWFQIIEEEKRSQTSDVIVYEIFGFEDKSLPYSLTIIDTPGFGDTTSTKRDESISERLLDLFQSEDGVNKIHAVGLVMKASEIRLSDRQMYILDSVASLFGKDLEKSIVALITHSDGVTPENALKALEIAKIECPRNGNNEPVHFLFNNQQSKERTEKNESCLETAWRITERGMDELTAFLGKTAPEKLLVTTKVLRERIKLNACIENLKERINEVELKQTEARQIQEELEKHKEEMQNNEKFSVEVLEFYKDKEYVKTGWWGGVFYNGTLCCTNCQENCHLDCTMAWYPGQCDVMSGGYCTSCTGKCRASDHVKGNWRYVLKTRKVWQTSEDMKKKYEKNKSESQKQMSLLEHLQGEISQLAAEKSQLLGESYQRLVTLEEIALKADSASTFVRLDFLIEKMKEEQNTEKVQKLEEMRKRVDEGTRPGSRYMQGKKLEK
;
A
#
# COMPACT_ATOMS: atom_id res chain seq x y z
N GLY A 1 5.19 -49.14 -3.66
CA GLY A 1 6.35 -48.64 -4.42
C GLY A 1 5.79 -47.60 -5.35
N ASP A 2 6.00 -46.33 -5.06
CA ASP A 2 7.07 -45.58 -5.72
C ASP A 2 7.66 -44.46 -4.83
N SER A 3 8.10 -44.80 -3.61
CA SER A 3 8.74 -43.85 -2.69
C SER A 3 10.13 -43.37 -3.13
N ARG A 4 10.59 -43.75 -4.34
CA ARG A 4 11.90 -43.36 -4.89
C ARG A 4 11.86 -42.11 -5.76
N LEU A 5 10.68 -41.57 -6.08
CA LEU A 5 10.55 -40.36 -6.89
C LEU A 5 10.88 -39.05 -6.14
N PHE A 6 10.81 -39.05 -4.80
CA PHE A 6 10.95 -37.83 -3.99
C PHE A 6 12.24 -37.74 -3.17
N THR A 7 13.08 -38.77 -3.16
CA THR A 7 14.17 -38.92 -2.17
C THR A 7 15.47 -38.16 -2.46
N ASN A 8 15.65 -37.55 -3.63
CA ASN A 8 16.93 -36.94 -3.97
C ASN A 8 16.97 -35.40 -3.93
N TRP A 9 15.83 -34.70 -3.75
CA TRP A 9 15.82 -33.24 -3.97
C TRP A 9 14.96 -32.37 -3.04
N VAL A 10 14.13 -32.91 -2.14
CA VAL A 10 12.99 -32.10 -1.62
C VAL A 10 12.74 -32.10 -0.10
N VAL A 11 13.46 -32.86 0.74
CA VAL A 11 13.02 -33.05 2.14
C VAL A 11 14.07 -32.62 3.19
N SER A 12 13.66 -31.78 4.15
CA SER A 12 14.47 -31.42 5.33
C SER A 12 13.96 -31.97 6.67
N GLY A 13 12.86 -32.72 6.70
CA GLY A 13 12.30 -33.35 7.91
C GLY A 13 10.92 -33.99 7.67
N SER A 14 10.47 -34.88 8.57
CA SER A 14 9.15 -35.54 8.50
C SER A 14 8.40 -35.48 9.83
N PHE A 15 7.11 -35.15 9.81
CA PHE A 15 6.23 -35.23 10.99
C PHE A 15 5.47 -36.57 11.04
N PRO A 16 5.19 -37.13 12.23
CA PRO A 16 4.35 -38.31 12.37
C PRO A 16 2.89 -37.99 11.96
N GLY A 17 2.24 -38.91 11.25
CA GLY A 17 0.87 -38.76 10.75
C GLY A 17 0.70 -39.31 9.33
N TRP A 18 -0.55 -39.40 8.87
CA TRP A 18 -0.91 -39.74 7.49
C TRP A 18 -1.80 -38.62 6.91
N PRO A 19 -1.42 -37.90 5.84
CA PRO A 19 -0.18 -38.06 5.09
C PRO A 19 1.05 -37.62 5.90
N LYS A 20 2.22 -38.15 5.52
CA LYS A 20 3.50 -37.70 6.05
C LYS A 20 3.79 -36.30 5.55
N LEU A 21 3.94 -35.35 6.47
CA LEU A 21 4.29 -33.96 6.14
C LEU A 21 5.80 -33.81 6.00
N PHE A 22 6.24 -33.21 4.90
CA PHE A 22 7.64 -32.92 4.61
C PHE A 22 7.84 -31.42 4.39
N SER A 23 8.86 -30.82 5.02
CA SER A 23 9.25 -29.44 4.66
C SER A 23 10.02 -29.47 3.33
N THR A 24 9.60 -28.65 2.37
CA THR A 24 10.19 -28.56 1.03
C THR A 24 11.58 -27.91 1.10
N LEU A 25 12.60 -28.56 0.53
CA LEU A 25 13.90 -27.91 0.29
C LEU A 25 13.73 -26.79 -0.74
N HIS A 26 14.13 -25.58 -0.36
CA HIS A 26 14.04 -24.39 -1.21
C HIS A 26 15.24 -23.49 -0.98
N PHE A 27 15.66 -22.81 -2.04
CA PHE A 27 16.67 -21.75 -1.96
C PHE A 27 15.98 -20.42 -1.67
N THR A 28 16.32 -19.79 -0.54
CA THR A 28 15.83 -18.44 -0.21
C THR A 28 16.86 -17.40 -0.61
N ARG A 29 16.47 -16.47 -1.49
CA ARG A 29 17.26 -15.29 -1.86
C ARG A 29 16.50 -14.02 -1.52
N LYS A 30 17.21 -13.06 -0.94
CA LYS A 30 16.74 -11.67 -0.87
C LYS A 30 17.15 -10.94 -2.14
N PHE A 31 16.23 -10.21 -2.75
CA PHE A 31 16.49 -9.31 -3.87
C PHE A 31 15.65 -8.07 -3.64
N GLY A 32 16.27 -6.89 -3.55
CA GLY A 32 15.53 -5.77 -3.00
C GLY A 32 15.08 -6.00 -1.54
N SER A 33 13.98 -5.39 -1.15
CA SER A 33 13.23 -5.68 0.08
C SER A 33 12.52 -7.04 0.06
N LEU A 34 12.47 -7.69 -1.10
CA LEU A 34 11.60 -8.82 -1.37
C LEU A 34 12.31 -10.14 -1.09
N THR A 35 11.49 -11.17 -0.84
CA THR A 35 11.97 -12.54 -0.63
C THR A 35 11.59 -13.38 -1.83
N ARG A 36 12.56 -14.13 -2.36
CA ARG A 36 12.35 -15.16 -3.36
C ARG A 36 12.66 -16.52 -2.76
N MET A 37 11.76 -17.47 -2.96
CA MET A 37 11.91 -18.87 -2.56
C MET A 37 11.80 -19.73 -3.80
N THR A 38 12.88 -20.40 -4.17
CA THR A 38 12.97 -21.21 -5.39
C THR A 38 13.04 -22.69 -5.04
N VAL A 39 12.17 -23.50 -5.64
CA VAL A 39 12.18 -24.96 -5.58
C VAL A 39 12.56 -25.49 -6.95
N GLY A 40 13.55 -26.39 -6.98
CA GLY A 40 14.07 -26.98 -8.22
C GLY A 40 14.95 -26.02 -9.04
N GLU A 41 15.25 -26.41 -10.27
CA GLU A 41 16.16 -25.68 -11.17
C GLU A 41 15.42 -25.18 -12.42
N LYS A 42 15.61 -23.90 -12.74
CA LYS A 42 14.94 -23.25 -13.87
C LYS A 42 15.40 -23.79 -15.22
N ASN A 43 14.48 -24.36 -15.98
CA ASN A 43 14.71 -24.70 -17.39
C ASN A 43 14.34 -23.51 -18.29
N GLN A 44 15.34 -22.89 -18.94
CA GLN A 44 15.11 -21.72 -19.80
C GLN A 44 14.24 -22.02 -21.04
N ASN A 45 14.13 -23.28 -21.44
CA ASN A 45 13.33 -23.69 -22.59
C ASN A 45 11.86 -23.94 -22.24
N LYS A 46 11.51 -23.99 -20.96
CA LYS A 46 10.14 -24.20 -20.52
C LYS A 46 9.44 -22.85 -20.30
N PRO A 47 8.18 -22.71 -20.74
CA PRO A 47 7.40 -21.51 -20.44
C PRO A 47 7.20 -21.38 -18.92
N ASN A 48 7.03 -20.15 -18.42
CA ASN A 48 6.75 -19.87 -17.02
C ASN A 48 5.46 -19.04 -16.89
N LYS A 49 4.54 -19.49 -16.05
CA LYS A 49 3.28 -18.80 -15.73
C LYS A 49 3.41 -18.13 -14.37
N THR A 50 2.86 -16.93 -14.24
CA THR A 50 2.99 -16.10 -13.04
C THR A 50 1.62 -15.69 -12.52
N ILE A 51 1.34 -15.96 -11.24
CA ILE A 51 0.09 -15.62 -10.57
C ILE A 51 0.39 -14.70 -9.39
N LEU A 52 -0.39 -13.65 -9.22
CA LEU A 52 -0.39 -12.80 -8.03
C LEU A 52 -1.57 -13.15 -7.12
N LEU A 53 -1.33 -13.49 -5.86
CA LEU A 53 -2.37 -13.83 -4.89
C LEU A 53 -2.65 -12.68 -3.94
N VAL A 54 -3.89 -12.21 -3.90
CA VAL A 54 -4.36 -11.11 -3.05
C VAL A 54 -5.64 -11.49 -2.32
N GLY A 55 -5.85 -10.97 -1.12
CA GLY A 55 -7.05 -11.26 -0.33
C GLY A 55 -6.86 -11.03 1.16
N GLU A 56 -7.92 -11.24 1.95
CA GLU A 56 -7.90 -11.04 3.41
C GLU A 56 -6.85 -11.94 4.11
N THR A 57 -6.38 -11.50 5.27
CA THR A 57 -5.72 -12.39 6.23
C THR A 57 -6.61 -13.59 6.56
N GLY A 58 -6.04 -14.78 6.49
CA GLY A 58 -6.78 -16.02 6.81
C GLY A 58 -7.72 -16.49 5.71
N ALA A 59 -7.76 -15.86 4.53
CA ALA A 59 -8.52 -16.33 3.36
C ALA A 59 -7.96 -17.64 2.73
N GLY A 60 -6.87 -18.21 3.27
CA GLY A 60 -6.29 -19.47 2.79
C GLY A 60 -5.22 -19.33 1.71
N LYS A 61 -4.64 -18.14 1.50
CA LYS A 61 -3.57 -17.91 0.50
C LYS A 61 -2.38 -18.87 0.67
N SER A 62 -1.80 -18.93 1.86
CA SER A 62 -0.64 -19.79 2.15
C SER A 62 -0.96 -21.28 1.97
N THR A 63 -2.14 -21.72 2.42
CA THR A 63 -2.60 -23.09 2.24
C THR A 63 -2.82 -23.42 0.76
N LEU A 64 -3.32 -22.46 -0.03
CA LEU A 64 -3.44 -22.58 -1.49
C LEU A 64 -2.08 -22.66 -2.19
N ILE A 65 -1.07 -21.91 -1.74
CA ILE A 65 0.30 -22.00 -2.26
C ILE A 65 0.87 -23.40 -2.02
N ASN A 66 0.73 -23.95 -0.81
CA ASN A 66 1.14 -25.32 -0.51
C ASN A 66 0.42 -26.32 -1.43
N ALA A 67 -0.88 -26.14 -1.67
CA ALA A 67 -1.65 -27.00 -2.58
C ALA A 67 -1.17 -26.88 -4.04
N LEU A 68 -0.90 -25.67 -4.53
CA LEU A 68 -0.34 -25.44 -5.87
C LEU A 68 1.02 -26.12 -6.04
N VAL A 69 1.90 -26.03 -5.04
CA VAL A 69 3.22 -26.69 -5.05
C VAL A 69 3.06 -28.20 -5.16
N ASN A 70 2.25 -28.82 -4.32
CA ASN A 70 2.02 -30.28 -4.37
C ASN A 70 1.40 -30.71 -5.69
N PHE A 71 0.44 -29.93 -6.20
CA PHE A 71 -0.15 -30.18 -7.52
C PHE A 71 0.91 -30.13 -8.62
N THR A 72 1.77 -29.11 -8.65
CA THR A 72 2.85 -29.02 -9.65
C THR A 72 3.82 -30.19 -9.59
N MET A 73 4.09 -30.73 -8.40
CA MET A 73 4.96 -31.88 -8.17
C MET A 73 4.31 -33.22 -8.56
N GLY A 74 3.00 -33.23 -8.84
CA GLY A 74 2.25 -34.44 -9.20
C GLY A 74 1.85 -35.32 -8.03
N VAL A 75 1.84 -34.78 -6.80
CA VAL A 75 1.42 -35.53 -5.61
C VAL A 75 -0.05 -35.92 -5.74
N GLN A 76 -0.35 -37.20 -5.49
CA GLN A 76 -1.69 -37.79 -5.51
C GLN A 76 -2.20 -38.06 -4.10
N PHE A 77 -3.51 -38.27 -3.96
CA PHE A 77 -4.11 -38.58 -2.66
C PHE A 77 -3.51 -39.87 -2.08
N GLU A 78 -3.29 -40.89 -2.91
CA GLU A 78 -2.82 -42.23 -2.54
C GLU A 78 -1.35 -42.25 -2.10
N ASP A 79 -0.55 -41.24 -2.47
CA ASP A 79 0.88 -41.21 -2.15
C ASP A 79 1.13 -41.14 -0.63
N GLY A 80 0.17 -40.63 0.14
CA GLY A 80 0.28 -40.52 1.59
C GLY A 80 1.39 -39.55 2.05
N VAL A 81 1.75 -38.59 1.19
CA VAL A 81 2.77 -37.55 1.47
C VAL A 81 2.21 -36.16 1.18
N TRP A 82 2.76 -35.14 1.85
CA TRP A 82 2.42 -33.74 1.59
C TRP A 82 3.61 -32.83 1.86
N PHE A 83 3.96 -31.97 0.91
CA PHE A 83 5.08 -31.03 1.02
C PHE A 83 4.61 -29.65 1.50
N GLN A 84 5.30 -29.09 2.49
CA GLN A 84 5.04 -27.76 3.02
C GLN A 84 6.19 -26.83 2.66
N ILE A 85 5.92 -25.87 1.77
CA ILE A 85 6.83 -24.76 1.51
C ILE A 85 6.63 -23.63 2.51
N ILE A 86 5.40 -23.48 3.01
CA ILE A 86 5.03 -22.55 4.08
C ILE A 86 4.62 -23.37 5.30
N GLU A 87 5.39 -23.26 6.39
CA GLU A 87 5.08 -23.88 7.68
C GLU A 87 4.06 -23.01 8.46
N GLU A 88 2.88 -23.56 8.77
CA GLU A 88 1.78 -22.82 9.40
C GLU A 88 2.10 -22.32 10.83
N GLU A 89 2.93 -23.05 11.59
CA GLU A 89 3.28 -22.70 12.97
C GLU A 89 4.27 -21.53 13.10
N LYS A 90 5.03 -21.21 12.03
CA LYS A 90 6.11 -20.20 12.09
C LYS A 90 5.73 -18.79 11.66
N ARG A 91 4.49 -18.54 11.23
CA ARG A 91 4.04 -17.17 10.92
C ARG A 91 2.60 -16.92 11.31
N SER A 92 2.41 -16.17 12.38
CA SER A 92 1.26 -15.27 12.49
C SER A 92 1.34 -14.25 11.35
N GLN A 93 0.70 -14.57 10.22
CA GLN A 93 0.53 -13.71 9.03
C GLN A 93 1.78 -13.48 8.16
N THR A 94 1.64 -13.56 6.83
CA THR A 94 2.67 -13.12 5.88
C THR A 94 2.89 -11.61 6.06
N SER A 95 4.07 -11.20 6.52
CA SER A 95 4.42 -9.80 6.80
C SER A 95 4.98 -9.05 5.59
N ASP A 96 5.23 -9.75 4.48
CA ASP A 96 5.93 -9.22 3.30
C ASP A 96 5.42 -9.86 2.00
N VAL A 97 5.72 -9.26 0.85
CA VAL A 97 5.49 -9.85 -0.47
C VAL A 97 6.58 -10.88 -0.77
N ILE A 98 6.19 -12.10 -1.13
CA ILE A 98 7.11 -13.22 -1.34
C ILE A 98 6.86 -13.83 -2.72
N VAL A 99 7.94 -14.08 -3.45
CA VAL A 99 7.90 -14.75 -4.76
C VAL A 99 8.31 -16.20 -4.58
N TYR A 100 7.40 -17.13 -4.87
CA TYR A 100 7.68 -18.56 -4.92
C TYR A 100 7.88 -18.97 -6.37
N GLU A 101 9.04 -19.54 -6.67
CA GLU A 101 9.37 -20.08 -7.99
C GLU A 101 9.44 -21.60 -7.90
N ILE A 102 8.70 -22.27 -8.77
CA ILE A 102 8.56 -23.73 -8.78
C ILE A 102 8.99 -24.23 -10.15
N PHE A 103 10.15 -24.86 -10.20
CA PHE A 103 10.84 -25.31 -11.41
C PHE A 103 11.18 -26.80 -11.36
N GLY A 104 11.43 -27.41 -12.52
CA GLY A 104 11.92 -28.78 -12.63
C GLY A 104 10.84 -29.86 -12.44
N PHE A 105 9.58 -29.44 -12.30
CA PHE A 105 8.41 -30.32 -12.26
C PHE A 105 7.53 -30.16 -13.50
N GLU A 106 8.06 -29.53 -14.55
CA GLU A 106 7.39 -29.48 -15.85
C GLU A 106 7.23 -30.90 -16.39
N ASP A 107 6.12 -31.16 -17.07
CA ASP A 107 5.71 -32.47 -17.59
C ASP A 107 5.30 -33.50 -16.51
N LYS A 108 5.18 -33.10 -15.24
CA LYS A 108 4.42 -33.85 -14.22
C LYS A 108 2.93 -33.55 -14.37
N SER A 109 2.47 -32.48 -13.72
CA SER A 109 1.08 -32.02 -13.83
C SER A 109 0.92 -30.83 -14.76
N LEU A 110 2.00 -30.08 -15.03
CA LEU A 110 1.96 -28.83 -15.80
C LEU A 110 2.98 -28.84 -16.94
N PRO A 111 2.66 -28.30 -18.14
CA PRO A 111 3.61 -28.17 -19.23
C PRO A 111 4.55 -26.94 -19.09
N TYR A 112 4.46 -26.22 -17.97
CA TYR A 112 5.18 -24.98 -17.71
C TYR A 112 5.62 -24.88 -16.24
N SER A 113 6.62 -24.05 -15.98
CA SER A 113 7.01 -23.62 -14.65
C SER A 113 5.99 -22.66 -14.03
N LEU A 114 5.93 -22.60 -12.70
CA LEU A 114 4.99 -21.74 -11.99
C LEU A 114 5.73 -20.76 -11.07
N THR A 115 5.37 -19.48 -11.16
CA THR A 115 5.76 -18.42 -10.23
C THR A 115 4.52 -17.89 -9.51
N ILE A 116 4.55 -17.84 -8.19
CA ILE A 116 3.45 -17.35 -7.36
C ILE A 116 3.95 -16.17 -6.54
N ILE A 117 3.26 -15.03 -6.61
CA ILE A 117 3.53 -13.86 -5.79
C ILE A 117 2.49 -13.86 -4.66
N ASP A 118 2.93 -14.08 -3.44
CA ASP A 118 2.09 -14.01 -2.23
C ASP A 118 2.16 -12.60 -1.65
N THR A 119 0.99 -12.04 -1.31
CA THR A 119 0.92 -10.75 -0.61
C THR A 119 0.47 -10.95 0.84
N PRO A 120 0.84 -10.04 1.75
CA PRO A 120 0.20 -9.94 3.06
C PRO A 120 -1.31 -9.87 2.96
N GLY A 121 -2.00 -10.32 4.02
CA GLY A 121 -3.44 -10.22 4.11
C GLY A 121 -3.92 -8.79 4.36
N PHE A 122 -4.93 -8.37 3.60
CA PHE A 122 -5.58 -7.07 3.78
C PHE A 122 -6.54 -7.09 4.98
N GLY A 123 -6.77 -5.92 5.58
CA GLY A 123 -7.80 -5.75 6.60
C GLY A 123 -7.43 -6.29 8.00
N ASP A 124 -6.15 -6.52 8.27
CA ASP A 124 -5.65 -6.78 9.62
C ASP A 124 -5.80 -5.51 10.48
N THR A 125 -6.10 -5.66 11.78
CA THR A 125 -6.68 -4.59 12.61
C THR A 125 -5.81 -3.35 12.81
N THR A 126 -4.55 -3.37 12.38
CA THR A 126 -3.56 -2.30 12.60
C THR A 126 -3.06 -1.63 11.31
N SER A 127 -3.76 -0.54 10.94
CA SER A 127 -3.34 0.62 10.13
C SER A 127 -3.28 0.54 8.59
N THR A 128 -3.87 1.57 7.96
CA THR A 128 -3.71 1.98 6.56
C THR A 128 -2.27 1.98 6.05
N LYS A 129 -1.31 2.20 6.95
CA LYS A 129 0.13 2.16 6.66
C LYS A 129 0.60 0.79 6.15
N ARG A 130 -0.03 -0.29 6.60
CA ARG A 130 0.32 -1.64 6.13
C ARG A 130 -0.10 -1.83 4.67
N ASP A 131 -1.32 -1.42 4.31
CA ASP A 131 -1.83 -1.50 2.93
C ASP A 131 -1.00 -0.61 1.97
N GLU A 132 -0.55 0.56 2.45
CA GLU A 132 0.38 1.43 1.72
C GLU A 132 1.73 0.73 1.47
N SER A 133 2.30 0.05 2.48
CA SER A 133 3.55 -0.70 2.30
C SER A 133 3.44 -1.86 1.30
N ILE A 134 2.25 -2.45 1.11
CA ILE A 134 2.03 -3.49 0.09
C ILE A 134 2.13 -2.88 -1.31
N SER A 135 1.60 -1.67 -1.49
CA SER A 135 1.65 -0.95 -2.78
C SER A 135 3.10 -0.66 -3.18
N GLU A 136 3.92 -0.20 -2.24
CA GLU A 136 5.35 0.05 -2.47
C GLU A 136 6.08 -1.26 -2.85
N ARG A 137 5.87 -2.34 -2.11
CA ARG A 137 6.53 -3.64 -2.37
C ARG A 137 6.15 -4.24 -3.72
N LEU A 138 4.88 -4.13 -4.12
CA LEU A 138 4.44 -4.57 -5.44
C LEU A 138 5.06 -3.71 -6.54
N LEU A 139 5.16 -2.39 -6.31
CA LEU A 139 5.82 -1.50 -7.26
C LEU A 139 7.29 -1.87 -7.46
N ASP A 140 8.00 -2.16 -6.36
CA ASP A 140 9.39 -2.61 -6.37
C ASP A 140 9.53 -3.91 -7.18
N LEU A 141 8.64 -4.86 -6.94
CA LEU A 141 8.63 -6.14 -7.65
C LEU A 141 8.46 -5.93 -9.16
N PHE A 142 7.62 -4.98 -9.56
CA PHE A 142 7.28 -4.77 -10.96
C PHE A 142 8.29 -3.93 -11.74
N GLN A 143 9.05 -3.07 -11.05
CA GLN A 143 10.08 -2.22 -11.67
C GLN A 143 11.48 -2.85 -11.66
N SER A 144 11.76 -3.80 -10.77
CA SER A 144 13.09 -4.41 -10.64
C SER A 144 13.49 -5.21 -11.89
N GLU A 145 14.77 -5.14 -12.29
CA GLU A 145 15.33 -5.94 -13.39
C GLU A 145 15.24 -7.44 -13.10
N ASP A 146 15.52 -7.83 -11.86
CA ASP A 146 15.35 -9.20 -11.37
C ASP A 146 13.88 -9.51 -11.01
N GLY A 147 12.96 -8.55 -11.18
CA GLY A 147 11.56 -8.60 -10.75
C GLY A 147 10.59 -9.32 -11.69
N VAL A 148 9.31 -8.96 -11.59
CA VAL A 148 8.23 -9.52 -12.41
C VAL A 148 7.57 -8.43 -13.24
N ASN A 149 7.79 -8.44 -14.55
CA ASN A 149 7.22 -7.42 -15.45
C ASN A 149 5.91 -7.87 -16.15
N LYS A 150 5.53 -9.14 -15.99
CA LYS A 150 4.35 -9.74 -16.60
C LYS A 150 3.68 -10.73 -15.65
N ILE A 151 2.36 -10.72 -15.62
CA ILE A 151 1.56 -11.72 -14.91
C ILE A 151 0.52 -12.33 -15.83
N HIS A 152 0.08 -13.53 -15.49
CA HIS A 152 -0.93 -14.27 -16.23
C HIS A 152 -2.29 -14.23 -15.53
N ALA A 153 -2.31 -14.09 -14.21
CA ALA A 153 -3.54 -13.94 -13.46
C ALA A 153 -3.29 -13.22 -12.13
N VAL A 154 -4.31 -12.51 -11.67
CA VAL A 154 -4.46 -12.03 -10.30
C VAL A 154 -5.53 -12.89 -9.64
N GLY A 155 -5.12 -13.74 -8.70
CA GLY A 155 -6.01 -14.57 -7.89
C GLY A 155 -6.53 -13.81 -6.69
N LEU A 156 -7.80 -13.42 -6.73
CA LEU A 156 -8.51 -12.86 -5.59
C LEU A 156 -9.00 -13.99 -4.69
N VAL A 157 -8.31 -14.22 -3.57
CA VAL A 157 -8.54 -15.34 -2.67
C VAL A 157 -9.61 -14.99 -1.65
N MET A 158 -10.71 -15.75 -1.66
CA MET A 158 -11.90 -15.54 -0.81
C MET A 158 -12.40 -16.86 -0.25
N LYS A 159 -13.08 -16.86 0.90
CA LYS A 159 -13.67 -18.07 1.47
C LYS A 159 -15.07 -18.31 0.91
N ALA A 160 -15.42 -19.56 0.62
CA ALA A 160 -16.78 -19.94 0.22
C ALA A 160 -17.81 -19.64 1.32
N SER A 161 -17.43 -19.86 2.58
CA SER A 161 -18.29 -19.71 3.76
C SER A 161 -18.49 -18.27 4.24
N GLU A 162 -17.98 -17.27 3.51
CA GLU A 162 -18.21 -15.87 3.86
C GLU A 162 -19.62 -15.46 3.45
N ILE A 163 -20.56 -15.70 4.38
CA ILE A 163 -22.02 -15.60 4.19
C ILE A 163 -22.51 -14.14 4.05
N ARG A 164 -21.73 -13.12 4.44
CA ARG A 164 -22.16 -11.72 4.45
C ARG A 164 -21.07 -10.78 4.01
N LEU A 165 -21.34 -10.03 2.94
CA LEU A 165 -20.67 -8.76 2.58
C LEU A 165 -20.70 -7.80 3.77
N SER A 166 -19.70 -7.91 4.63
CA SER A 166 -19.48 -6.95 5.71
C SER A 166 -18.82 -5.70 5.15
N ASP A 167 -18.98 -4.59 5.87
CA ASP A 167 -18.20 -3.36 5.70
C ASP A 167 -16.71 -3.64 5.50
N ARG A 168 -16.17 -4.56 6.29
CA ARG A 168 -14.76 -4.98 6.21
C ARG A 168 -14.41 -5.67 4.89
N GLN A 169 -15.25 -6.59 4.41
CA GLN A 169 -15.00 -7.29 3.15
C GLN A 169 -15.06 -6.36 1.95
N MET A 170 -16.03 -5.43 1.94
CA MET A 170 -16.10 -4.42 0.90
C MET A 170 -14.83 -3.55 0.89
N TYR A 171 -14.37 -3.13 2.07
CA TYR A 171 -13.09 -2.42 2.18
C TYR A 171 -11.91 -3.22 1.62
N ILE A 172 -11.83 -4.52 1.89
CA ILE A 172 -10.73 -5.38 1.43
C ILE A 172 -10.77 -5.52 -0.09
N LEU A 173 -11.94 -5.84 -0.65
CA LEU A 173 -12.15 -5.96 -2.10
C LEU A 173 -11.76 -4.66 -2.81
N ASP A 174 -12.18 -3.52 -2.26
CA ASP A 174 -11.82 -2.21 -2.78
C ASP A 174 -10.34 -1.93 -2.70
N SER A 175 -9.73 -2.20 -1.56
CA SER A 175 -8.30 -1.94 -1.33
C SER A 175 -7.45 -2.77 -2.29
N VAL A 176 -7.80 -4.04 -2.49
CA VAL A 176 -7.13 -4.95 -3.43
C VAL A 176 -7.31 -4.46 -4.87
N ALA A 177 -8.54 -4.21 -5.31
CA ALA A 177 -8.82 -3.75 -6.68
C ALA A 177 -8.11 -2.42 -6.99
N SER A 178 -7.95 -1.56 -5.98
CA SER A 178 -7.32 -0.25 -6.12
C SER A 178 -5.82 -0.27 -6.43
N LEU A 179 -5.15 -1.41 -6.23
CA LEU A 179 -3.73 -1.61 -6.54
C LEU A 179 -3.48 -1.74 -8.04
N PHE A 180 -4.50 -2.14 -8.80
CA PHE A 180 -4.36 -2.55 -10.18
C PHE A 180 -4.82 -1.46 -11.14
N GLY A 181 -4.16 -1.40 -12.29
CA GLY A 181 -4.59 -0.63 -13.43
C GLY A 181 -5.62 -1.39 -14.25
N LYS A 182 -6.26 -0.67 -15.18
CA LYS A 182 -7.18 -1.27 -16.17
C LYS A 182 -6.51 -2.29 -17.09
N ASP A 183 -5.18 -2.35 -17.11
CA ASP A 183 -4.40 -3.39 -17.82
C ASP A 183 -4.61 -4.80 -17.24
N LEU A 184 -5.05 -4.92 -15.98
CA LEU A 184 -5.27 -6.22 -15.33
C LEU A 184 -6.74 -6.63 -15.18
N GLU A 185 -7.68 -5.83 -15.68
CA GLU A 185 -9.12 -6.08 -15.61
C GLU A 185 -9.49 -7.50 -16.05
N LYS A 186 -8.94 -7.95 -17.18
CA LYS A 186 -9.23 -9.27 -17.76
C LYS A 186 -8.38 -10.41 -17.17
N SER A 187 -7.55 -10.11 -16.17
CA SER A 187 -6.65 -11.08 -15.53
C SER A 187 -7.06 -11.41 -14.10
N ILE A 188 -8.09 -10.75 -13.54
CA ILE A 188 -8.54 -10.99 -12.17
C ILE A 188 -9.52 -12.15 -12.14
N VAL A 189 -9.21 -13.19 -11.36
CA VAL A 189 -10.05 -14.38 -11.18
C VAL A 189 -10.26 -14.67 -9.70
N ALA A 190 -11.39 -15.27 -9.36
CA ALA A 190 -11.69 -15.61 -7.96
C ALA A 190 -11.15 -16.99 -7.60
N LEU A 191 -10.42 -17.09 -6.49
CA LEU A 191 -9.91 -18.35 -5.94
C LEU A 191 -10.63 -18.63 -4.62
N ILE A 192 -11.62 -19.52 -4.67
CA ILE A 192 -12.56 -19.74 -3.58
C ILE A 192 -12.09 -20.89 -2.70
N THR A 193 -11.60 -20.57 -1.51
CA THR A 193 -11.11 -21.53 -0.52
C THR A 193 -12.22 -21.99 0.43
N HIS A 194 -11.98 -23.06 1.19
CA HIS A 194 -12.98 -23.67 2.08
C HIS A 194 -14.29 -24.05 1.37
N SER A 195 -14.21 -24.39 0.09
CA SER A 195 -15.37 -24.78 -0.71
C SER A 195 -15.84 -26.19 -0.37
N ASP A 196 -17.14 -26.42 -0.42
CA ASP A 196 -17.79 -27.72 -0.41
C ASP A 196 -18.00 -28.30 -1.82
N GLY A 197 -17.52 -27.59 -2.86
CA GLY A 197 -17.68 -27.95 -4.27
C GLY A 197 -18.96 -27.42 -4.91
N VAL A 198 -19.81 -26.71 -4.17
CA VAL A 198 -21.01 -26.06 -4.68
C VAL A 198 -20.68 -24.62 -5.13
N THR A 199 -21.47 -24.09 -6.06
CA THR A 199 -21.35 -22.70 -6.53
C THR A 199 -21.38 -21.72 -5.36
N PRO A 200 -20.35 -20.87 -5.19
CA PRO A 200 -20.22 -19.99 -4.04
C PRO A 200 -21.00 -18.68 -4.28
N GLU A 201 -22.33 -18.76 -4.31
CA GLU A 201 -23.23 -17.64 -4.67
C GLU A 201 -22.92 -16.35 -3.90
N ASN A 202 -22.64 -16.46 -2.59
CA ASN A 202 -22.35 -15.29 -1.75
C ASN A 202 -21.04 -14.59 -2.14
N ALA A 203 -19.99 -15.36 -2.43
CA ALA A 203 -18.71 -14.81 -2.85
C ALA A 203 -18.82 -14.17 -4.24
N LEU A 204 -19.53 -14.81 -5.16
CA LEU A 204 -19.75 -14.26 -6.51
C LEU A 204 -20.59 -12.98 -6.45
N LYS A 205 -21.66 -12.96 -5.65
CA LYS A 205 -22.47 -11.76 -5.42
C LYS A 205 -21.66 -10.63 -4.78
N ALA A 206 -20.68 -10.95 -3.95
CA ALA A 206 -19.77 -9.95 -3.39
C ALA A 206 -18.93 -9.24 -4.45
N LEU A 207 -18.43 -9.98 -5.44
CA LEU A 207 -17.68 -9.42 -6.57
C LEU A 207 -18.57 -8.50 -7.42
N GLU A 208 -19.83 -8.91 -7.68
CA GLU A 208 -20.80 -8.10 -8.42
C GLU A 208 -21.12 -6.78 -7.71
N ILE A 209 -21.41 -6.85 -6.40
CA ILE A 209 -21.74 -5.64 -5.61
C ILE A 209 -20.51 -4.74 -5.50
N ALA A 210 -19.32 -5.33 -5.35
CA ALA A 210 -18.07 -4.58 -5.36
C ALA A 210 -17.72 -4.06 -6.77
N LYS A 211 -18.47 -4.40 -7.82
CA LYS A 211 -18.21 -3.99 -9.21
C LYS A 211 -16.76 -4.26 -9.63
N ILE A 212 -16.21 -5.39 -9.21
CA ILE A 212 -14.88 -5.82 -9.65
C ILE A 212 -15.08 -6.49 -11.01
N GLU A 213 -14.50 -5.88 -12.05
CA GLU A 213 -14.52 -6.45 -13.39
C GLU A 213 -13.64 -7.70 -13.41
N CYS A 214 -14.29 -8.86 -13.56
CA CYS A 214 -13.68 -10.16 -13.74
C CYS A 214 -14.08 -10.72 -15.12
N PRO A 215 -13.24 -11.54 -15.76
CA PRO A 215 -13.65 -12.35 -16.91
C PRO A 215 -14.91 -13.15 -16.58
N ARG A 216 -15.76 -13.36 -17.58
CA ARG A 216 -17.02 -14.10 -17.45
C ARG A 216 -16.87 -15.49 -18.04
N ASN A 217 -17.43 -16.50 -17.37
CA ASN A 217 -17.52 -17.86 -17.87
C ASN A 217 -18.71 -18.02 -18.85
N GLY A 218 -18.92 -19.23 -19.38
CA GLY A 218 -20.04 -19.52 -20.30
C GLY A 218 -21.44 -19.31 -19.70
N ASN A 219 -21.56 -19.23 -18.38
CA ASN A 219 -22.80 -18.97 -17.64
C ASN A 219 -22.96 -17.49 -17.29
N ASN A 220 -22.10 -16.61 -17.80
CA ASN A 220 -22.05 -15.19 -17.46
C ASN A 220 -21.75 -14.91 -15.98
N GLU A 221 -21.08 -15.82 -15.28
CA GLU A 221 -20.60 -15.63 -13.91
C GLU A 221 -19.12 -15.21 -13.91
N PRO A 222 -18.63 -14.50 -12.88
CA PRO A 222 -17.20 -14.26 -12.72
C PRO A 222 -16.41 -15.57 -12.76
N VAL A 223 -15.32 -15.63 -13.52
CA VAL A 223 -14.43 -16.79 -13.56
C VAL A 223 -13.89 -17.05 -12.15
N HIS A 224 -14.16 -18.25 -11.65
CA HIS A 224 -13.82 -18.67 -10.32
C HIS A 224 -13.39 -20.13 -10.29
N PHE A 225 -12.57 -20.48 -9.31
CA PHE A 225 -12.04 -21.83 -9.10
C PHE A 225 -12.22 -22.22 -7.63
N LEU A 226 -12.61 -23.47 -7.38
CA LEU A 226 -12.98 -23.96 -6.05
C LEU A 226 -11.88 -24.80 -5.42
N PHE A 227 -11.63 -24.57 -4.13
CA PHE A 227 -10.56 -25.24 -3.40
C PHE A 227 -11.01 -25.61 -1.99
N ASN A 228 -10.76 -26.86 -1.61
CA ASN A 228 -10.90 -27.34 -0.24
C ASN A 228 -9.55 -27.85 0.26
N ASN A 229 -8.67 -26.90 0.59
CA ASN A 229 -7.25 -27.15 0.81
C ASN A 229 -6.93 -27.81 2.17
N GLN A 230 -7.56 -28.95 2.48
CA GLN A 230 -7.41 -29.69 3.74
C GLN A 230 -6.45 -30.89 3.63
N GLN A 231 -5.64 -30.95 2.58
CA GLN A 231 -4.81 -32.12 2.25
C GLN A 231 -3.71 -32.41 3.27
N SER A 232 -3.30 -31.40 4.05
CA SER A 232 -2.34 -31.55 5.15
C SER A 232 -2.94 -32.14 6.43
N LYS A 233 -4.28 -32.25 6.54
CA LYS A 233 -4.92 -32.78 7.74
C LYS A 233 -4.65 -34.27 7.90
N GLU A 234 -4.48 -34.68 9.15
CA GLU A 234 -4.35 -36.09 9.49
C GLU A 234 -5.62 -36.86 9.10
N ARG A 235 -5.40 -37.90 8.30
CA ARG A 235 -6.40 -38.87 7.87
C ARG A 235 -6.57 -39.91 8.97
N THR A 236 -7.81 -40.06 9.35
CA THR A 236 -8.31 -41.02 10.34
C THR A 236 -9.48 -41.75 9.71
N GLU A 237 -9.82 -42.94 10.21
CA GLU A 237 -10.98 -43.71 9.72
C GLU A 237 -12.28 -42.88 9.69
N LYS A 238 -12.44 -41.89 10.57
CA LYS A 238 -13.64 -41.06 10.68
C LYS A 238 -13.74 -39.94 9.64
N ASN A 239 -12.61 -39.48 9.10
CA ASN A 239 -12.58 -38.28 8.24
C ASN A 239 -12.00 -38.53 6.84
N GLU A 240 -11.48 -39.73 6.56
CA GLU A 240 -10.82 -40.05 5.29
C GLU A 240 -11.71 -39.77 4.07
N SER A 241 -12.96 -40.22 4.08
CA SER A 241 -13.91 -39.96 2.98
C SER A 241 -14.19 -38.47 2.75
N CYS A 242 -14.26 -37.69 3.82
CA CYS A 242 -14.40 -36.23 3.75
C CYS A 242 -13.15 -35.57 3.17
N LEU A 243 -11.95 -36.05 3.55
CA LEU A 243 -10.67 -35.54 3.06
C LEU A 243 -10.42 -35.93 1.60
N GLU A 244 -10.86 -37.11 1.18
CA GLU A 244 -10.83 -37.52 -0.23
C GLU A 244 -11.76 -36.64 -1.08
N THR A 245 -12.96 -36.32 -0.57
CA THR A 245 -13.86 -35.38 -1.22
C THR A 245 -13.23 -33.99 -1.33
N ALA A 246 -12.60 -33.50 -0.26
CA ALA A 246 -11.87 -32.24 -0.25
C ALA A 246 -10.71 -32.23 -1.26
N TRP A 247 -9.99 -33.35 -1.38
CA TRP A 247 -8.94 -33.53 -2.39
C TRP A 247 -9.49 -33.37 -3.80
N ARG A 248 -10.55 -34.11 -4.16
CA ARG A 248 -11.18 -34.06 -5.49
C ARG A 248 -11.69 -32.66 -5.85
N ILE A 249 -12.20 -31.90 -4.88
CA ILE A 249 -12.61 -30.50 -5.10
C ILE A 249 -11.40 -29.65 -5.47
N THR A 250 -10.32 -29.70 -4.68
CA THR A 250 -9.10 -28.95 -4.98
C THR A 250 -8.47 -29.37 -6.30
N GLU A 251 -8.37 -30.68 -6.59
CA GLU A 251 -7.79 -31.20 -7.83
C GLU A 251 -8.53 -30.68 -9.06
N ARG A 252 -9.87 -30.76 -9.07
CA ARG A 252 -10.68 -30.16 -10.14
C ARG A 252 -10.41 -28.66 -10.29
N GLY A 253 -10.37 -27.93 -9.18
CA GLY A 253 -10.06 -26.50 -9.20
C GLY A 253 -8.67 -26.19 -9.74
N MET A 254 -7.67 -27.04 -9.47
CA MET A 254 -6.32 -26.92 -10.02
C MET A 254 -6.30 -27.19 -11.53
N ASP A 255 -6.98 -28.24 -12.00
CA ASP A 255 -7.10 -28.54 -13.42
C ASP A 255 -7.73 -27.37 -14.19
N GLU A 256 -8.83 -26.82 -13.67
CA GLU A 256 -9.52 -25.68 -14.26
C GLU A 256 -8.64 -24.41 -14.26
N LEU A 257 -8.00 -24.10 -13.13
CA LEU A 257 -7.11 -22.94 -13.00
C LEU A 257 -5.91 -23.04 -13.95
N THR A 258 -5.32 -24.23 -14.08
CA THR A 258 -4.13 -24.43 -14.88
C THR A 258 -4.45 -24.49 -16.38
N ALA A 259 -5.61 -25.04 -16.75
CA ALA A 259 -6.16 -24.91 -18.10
C ALA A 259 -6.41 -23.44 -18.47
N PHE A 260 -6.92 -22.63 -17.54
CA PHE A 260 -7.05 -21.18 -17.72
C PHE A 260 -5.69 -20.53 -17.95
N LEU A 261 -4.73 -20.71 -17.04
CA LEU A 261 -3.39 -20.12 -17.15
C LEU A 261 -2.63 -20.54 -18.43
N GLY A 262 -2.83 -21.78 -18.88
CA GLY A 262 -2.27 -22.28 -20.14
C GLY A 262 -2.73 -21.47 -21.35
N LYS A 263 -4.00 -21.05 -21.36
CA LYS A 263 -4.62 -20.25 -22.44
C LYS A 263 -4.42 -18.75 -22.28
N THR A 264 -4.19 -18.28 -21.05
CA THR A 264 -4.05 -16.85 -20.77
C THR A 264 -2.72 -16.28 -21.26
N ALA A 265 -2.79 -15.17 -22.00
CA ALA A 265 -1.64 -14.41 -22.42
C ALA A 265 -1.06 -13.60 -21.24
N PRO A 266 0.26 -13.37 -21.19
CA PRO A 266 0.86 -12.55 -20.14
C PRO A 266 0.54 -11.07 -20.34
N GLU A 267 0.00 -10.42 -19.31
CA GLU A 267 -0.24 -8.98 -19.28
C GLU A 267 0.98 -8.22 -18.79
N LYS A 268 1.31 -7.10 -19.44
CA LYS A 268 2.37 -6.19 -18.99
C LYS A 268 1.83 -5.23 -17.95
N LEU A 269 2.62 -4.99 -16.90
CA LEU A 269 2.20 -4.21 -15.74
C LEU A 269 2.42 -2.70 -15.88
N LEU A 270 2.30 -2.14 -17.09
CA LEU A 270 2.67 -0.73 -17.33
C LEU A 270 1.71 0.26 -16.67
N VAL A 271 0.39 0.03 -16.78
CA VAL A 271 -0.62 0.93 -16.20
C VAL A 271 -0.69 0.68 -14.70
N THR A 272 -0.64 -0.58 -14.27
CA THR A 272 -0.57 -0.95 -12.85
C THR A 272 0.63 -0.32 -12.13
N THR A 273 1.82 -0.34 -12.74
CA THR A 273 3.02 0.35 -12.19
C THR A 273 2.77 1.86 -12.07
N LYS A 274 2.10 2.48 -13.05
CA LYS A 274 1.73 3.90 -12.98
C LYS A 274 0.74 4.18 -11.85
N VAL A 275 -0.27 3.33 -11.65
CA VAL A 275 -1.24 3.43 -10.54
C VAL A 275 -0.52 3.45 -9.19
N LEU A 276 0.34 2.45 -8.95
CA LEU A 276 1.08 2.33 -7.71
C LEU A 276 2.00 3.54 -7.47
N ARG A 277 2.70 4.02 -8.51
CA ARG A 277 3.56 5.21 -8.42
C ARG A 277 2.77 6.48 -8.10
N GLU A 278 1.64 6.71 -8.78
CA GLU A 278 0.80 7.89 -8.52
C GLU A 278 0.17 7.84 -7.11
N ARG A 279 -0.11 6.66 -6.57
CA ARG A 279 -0.53 6.51 -5.15
C ARG A 279 0.55 6.96 -4.17
N ILE A 280 1.80 6.54 -4.38
CA ILE A 280 2.95 6.96 -3.54
C ILE A 280 3.11 8.48 -3.59
N LYS A 281 3.06 9.06 -4.80
CA LYS A 281 3.13 10.51 -4.97
C LYS A 281 1.95 11.23 -4.32
N LEU A 282 0.73 10.73 -4.45
CA LEU A 282 -0.44 11.34 -3.82
C LEU A 282 -0.27 11.37 -2.30
N ASN A 283 0.23 10.30 -1.70
CA ASN A 283 0.50 10.21 -0.26
C ASN A 283 1.51 11.24 0.19
N ALA A 284 2.67 11.28 -0.49
CA ALA A 284 3.70 12.28 -0.26
C ALA A 284 3.13 13.71 -0.31
N CYS A 285 2.29 14.00 -1.32
CA CYS A 285 1.65 15.30 -1.47
C CYS A 285 0.73 15.65 -0.30
N ILE A 286 -0.11 14.70 0.12
CA ILE A 286 -1.09 14.91 1.18
C ILE A 286 -0.39 15.10 2.53
N GLU A 287 0.65 14.31 2.83
CA GLU A 287 1.40 14.47 4.08
C GLU A 287 2.14 15.82 4.10
N ASN A 288 2.76 16.22 3.00
CA ASN A 288 3.37 17.55 2.88
C ASN A 288 2.32 18.67 3.03
N LEU A 289 1.14 18.53 2.41
CA LEU A 289 0.05 19.49 2.53
C LEU A 289 -0.45 19.62 3.98
N LYS A 290 -0.57 18.52 4.73
CA LYS A 290 -0.93 18.55 6.16
C LYS A 290 0.11 19.30 6.99
N GLU A 291 1.41 19.05 6.75
CA GLU A 291 2.48 19.78 7.41
C GLU A 291 2.41 21.27 7.10
N ARG A 292 2.11 21.62 5.85
CA ARG A 292 2.00 23.02 5.40
C ARG A 292 0.82 23.76 6.00
N ILE A 293 -0.33 23.09 6.13
CA ILE A 293 -1.50 23.63 6.84
C ILE A 293 -1.17 23.91 8.29
N ASN A 294 -0.53 22.97 8.98
CA ASN A 294 -0.11 23.15 10.36
C ASN A 294 0.86 24.35 10.50
N GLU A 295 1.84 24.48 9.61
CA GLU A 295 2.77 25.62 9.64
C GLU A 295 2.06 26.97 9.43
N VAL A 296 1.05 27.04 8.55
CA VAL A 296 0.22 28.25 8.37
C VAL A 296 -0.56 28.59 9.65
N GLU A 297 -1.22 27.60 10.26
CA GLU A 297 -2.01 27.79 11.50
C GLU A 297 -1.13 28.28 12.66
N LEU A 298 0.10 27.74 12.77
CA LEU A 298 1.07 28.16 13.77
C LEU A 298 1.58 29.58 13.51
N LYS A 299 1.91 29.93 12.26
CA LYS A 299 2.33 31.28 11.87
C LYS A 299 1.23 32.33 12.10
N GLN A 300 -0.03 31.99 11.84
CA GLN A 300 -1.16 32.85 12.17
C GLN A 300 -1.29 33.05 13.69
N THR A 301 -1.04 32.00 14.48
CA THR A 301 -1.05 32.09 15.94
C THR A 301 0.10 32.98 16.46
N GLU A 302 1.30 32.84 15.91
CA GLU A 302 2.45 33.70 16.19
C GLU A 302 2.12 35.18 15.92
N ALA A 303 1.58 35.46 14.72
CA ALA A 303 1.24 36.82 14.32
C ALA A 303 0.19 37.46 15.25
N ARG A 304 -0.84 36.69 15.65
CA ARG A 304 -1.86 37.15 16.59
C ARG A 304 -1.29 37.46 17.97
N GLN A 305 -0.41 36.60 18.49
CA GLN A 305 0.21 36.85 19.80
C GLN A 305 1.10 38.08 19.79
N ILE A 306 1.92 38.24 18.75
CA ILE A 306 2.75 39.43 18.59
C ILE A 306 1.86 40.68 18.53
N GLN A 307 0.74 40.62 17.80
CA GLN A 307 -0.20 41.74 17.74
C GLN A 307 -0.80 42.09 19.10
N GLU A 308 -1.22 41.08 19.88
CA GLU A 308 -1.78 41.27 21.23
C GLU A 308 -0.74 41.88 22.20
N GLU A 309 0.50 41.40 22.17
CA GLU A 309 1.58 41.93 23.01
C GLU A 309 1.98 43.36 22.61
N LEU A 310 1.99 43.67 21.31
CA LEU A 310 2.25 45.04 20.84
C LEU A 310 1.16 46.04 21.25
N GLU A 311 -0.10 45.61 21.35
CA GLU A 311 -1.18 46.47 21.86
C GLU A 311 -1.09 46.68 23.38
N LYS A 312 -0.69 45.66 24.15
CA LYS A 312 -0.47 45.80 25.60
C LYS A 312 0.65 46.78 25.94
N HIS A 313 1.75 46.72 25.20
CA HIS A 313 2.95 47.54 25.43
C HIS A 313 2.96 48.86 24.63
N LYS A 314 1.80 49.30 24.15
CA LYS A 314 1.66 50.47 23.28
C LYS A 314 2.10 51.78 23.93
N GLU A 315 1.77 52.00 25.19
CA GLU A 315 2.17 53.21 25.93
C GLU A 315 3.68 53.23 26.21
N GLU A 316 4.25 52.09 26.61
CA GLU A 316 5.70 51.92 26.83
C GLU A 316 6.49 52.17 25.54
N MET A 317 5.96 51.74 24.39
CA MET A 317 6.52 52.04 23.07
C MET A 317 6.50 53.55 22.77
N GLN A 318 5.40 54.25 23.04
CA GLN A 318 5.29 55.71 22.85
C GLN A 318 6.27 56.50 23.73
N ASN A 319 6.54 55.99 24.93
CA ASN A 319 7.47 56.60 25.87
C ASN A 319 8.94 56.21 25.64
N ASN A 320 9.24 55.39 24.61
CA ASN A 320 10.56 54.81 24.35
C ASN A 320 11.14 53.99 25.51
N GLU A 321 10.28 53.38 26.30
CA GLU A 321 10.68 52.50 27.40
C GLU A 321 11.16 51.14 26.87
N LYS A 322 12.12 50.54 27.57
CA LYS A 322 12.61 49.20 27.23
C LYS A 322 11.74 48.16 27.90
N PHE A 323 11.07 47.35 27.10
CA PHE A 323 10.32 46.19 27.57
C PHE A 323 10.81 44.90 26.90
N SER A 324 10.44 43.77 27.48
CA SER A 324 10.72 42.43 26.97
C SER A 324 9.47 41.58 27.11
N VAL A 325 9.10 40.89 26.04
CA VAL A 325 7.93 40.01 26.00
C VAL A 325 8.36 38.58 25.71
N GLU A 326 7.67 37.64 26.34
CA GLU A 326 7.84 36.22 26.07
C GLU A 326 6.90 35.82 24.93
N VAL A 327 7.46 35.53 23.75
CA VAL A 327 6.69 35.16 22.55
C VAL A 327 6.94 33.69 22.21
N LEU A 328 5.91 32.99 21.73
CA LEU A 328 6.09 31.66 21.16
C LEU A 328 6.68 31.78 19.76
N GLU A 329 7.89 31.22 19.60
CA GLU A 329 8.55 31.11 18.31
C GLU A 329 8.43 29.66 17.81
N PHE A 330 8.07 29.51 16.54
CA PHE A 330 8.01 28.23 15.85
C PHE A 330 9.29 28.01 15.04
N TYR A 331 9.86 26.81 15.15
CA TYR A 331 11.04 26.43 14.39
C TYR A 331 10.95 24.99 13.92
N LYS A 332 11.67 24.69 12.83
CA LYS A 332 11.83 23.33 12.33
C LYS A 332 12.97 22.66 13.09
N ASP A 333 12.69 21.50 13.66
CA ASP A 333 13.68 20.64 14.30
C ASP A 333 13.73 19.28 13.59
N LYS A 334 14.77 18.50 13.85
CA LYS A 334 14.91 17.14 13.35
C LYS A 334 14.54 16.15 14.45
N GLU A 335 13.51 15.36 14.20
CA GLU A 335 13.12 14.26 15.08
C GLU A 335 13.62 12.94 14.50
N TYR A 336 14.33 12.15 15.31
CA TYR A 336 14.74 10.82 14.93
C TYR A 336 13.55 9.87 14.90
N VAL A 337 13.34 9.25 13.74
CA VAL A 337 12.33 8.21 13.52
C VAL A 337 13.04 6.86 13.65
N LYS A 338 12.41 5.91 14.36
CA LYS A 338 12.92 4.53 14.38
C LYS A 338 12.89 3.96 12.97
N THR A 339 14.04 3.91 12.34
CA THR A 339 14.25 3.24 11.05
C THR A 339 14.67 1.80 11.29
N GLY A 340 14.06 0.88 10.56
CA GLY A 340 14.45 -0.53 10.56
C GLY A 340 15.23 -0.88 9.30
N TRP A 341 16.21 -1.78 9.46
CA TRP A 341 16.74 -2.53 8.33
C TRP A 341 15.73 -3.61 7.93
N TRP A 342 15.15 -3.44 6.74
CA TRP A 342 14.31 -4.46 6.15
C TRP A 342 15.17 -5.42 5.33
N GLY A 343 15.16 -6.70 5.71
CA GLY A 343 15.86 -7.76 4.99
C GLY A 343 17.40 -7.71 5.02
N GLY A 344 18.01 -6.91 5.89
CA GLY A 344 19.47 -6.82 6.07
C GLY A 344 20.21 -5.99 4.99
N VAL A 345 19.49 -5.39 4.05
CA VAL A 345 20.08 -4.67 2.91
C VAL A 345 19.44 -3.29 2.68
N PHE A 346 18.15 -3.11 2.98
CA PHE A 346 17.44 -1.86 2.69
C PHE A 346 17.11 -1.07 3.96
N TYR A 347 17.38 0.23 3.91
CA TYR A 347 17.15 1.15 5.00
C TYR A 347 15.84 1.90 4.76
N ASN A 348 14.82 1.61 5.58
CA ASN A 348 13.65 2.47 5.64
C ASN A 348 14.10 3.84 6.17
N GLY A 349 13.72 4.93 5.51
CA GLY A 349 14.09 6.26 5.94
C GLY A 349 13.20 7.33 5.32
N THR A 350 13.21 8.51 5.91
CA THR A 350 12.49 9.65 5.36
C THR A 350 13.37 10.33 4.32
N LEU A 351 12.79 10.58 3.15
CA LEU A 351 13.37 11.46 2.16
C LEU A 351 13.00 12.91 2.49
N CYS A 352 14.00 13.73 2.80
CA CYS A 352 13.85 15.12 3.19
C CYS A 352 14.56 16.04 2.19
N CYS A 353 13.94 17.16 1.83
CA CYS A 353 14.59 18.25 1.10
C CYS A 353 15.34 19.14 2.12
N THR A 354 16.66 19.29 1.97
CA THR A 354 17.43 20.16 2.87
C THR A 354 17.34 21.64 2.49
N ASN A 355 16.98 21.94 1.24
CA ASN A 355 16.79 23.33 0.78
C ASN A 355 15.46 23.91 1.30
N CYS A 356 14.35 23.18 1.15
CA CYS A 356 13.03 23.59 1.66
C CYS A 356 12.82 23.25 3.15
N GLN A 357 13.64 22.36 3.70
CA GLN A 357 13.43 21.74 5.02
C GLN A 357 12.05 21.08 5.12
N GLU A 358 11.75 20.19 4.18
CA GLU A 358 10.45 19.54 4.02
C GLU A 358 10.57 18.02 3.94
N ASN A 359 9.60 17.31 4.51
CA ASN A 359 9.48 15.87 4.38
C ASN A 359 8.79 15.56 3.05
N CYS A 360 9.50 14.86 2.15
CA CYS A 360 9.04 14.62 0.77
C CYS A 360 8.47 13.22 0.59
N HIS A 361 9.04 12.21 1.22
CA HIS A 361 8.50 10.84 1.25
C HIS A 361 8.85 10.22 2.60
N LEU A 362 7.84 10.03 3.44
CA LEU A 362 7.97 9.34 4.73
C LEU A 362 8.06 7.84 4.48
N ASP A 363 8.82 7.13 5.32
CA ASP A 363 8.97 5.69 5.26
C ASP A 363 9.41 5.15 3.88
N CYS A 364 10.29 5.89 3.17
CA CYS A 364 10.85 5.45 1.90
C CYS A 364 11.71 4.21 2.11
N THR A 365 11.23 3.06 1.66
CA THR A 365 11.88 1.77 1.92
C THR A 365 13.06 1.48 0.99
N MET A 366 12.96 1.84 -0.30
CA MET A 366 13.84 1.25 -1.32
C MET A 366 14.87 2.14 -1.98
N ALA A 367 14.60 3.44 -2.11
CA ALA A 367 15.55 4.34 -2.76
C ALA A 367 16.88 4.36 -1.96
N TRP A 368 17.99 3.94 -2.57
CA TRP A 368 19.31 4.07 -1.95
C TRP A 368 19.75 5.52 -1.92
N TYR A 369 19.44 6.20 -3.02
CA TYR A 369 19.73 7.61 -3.22
C TYR A 369 18.42 8.35 -3.48
N PRO A 370 18.35 9.64 -3.08
CA PRO A 370 17.19 10.48 -3.32
C PRO A 370 16.62 10.41 -4.74
N GLY A 371 17.49 10.40 -5.76
CA GLY A 371 17.10 10.37 -7.17
C GLY A 371 16.36 9.11 -7.63
N GLN A 372 16.39 8.04 -6.83
CA GLN A 372 15.68 6.78 -7.12
C GLN A 372 14.29 6.70 -6.47
N CYS A 373 13.92 7.67 -5.64
CA CYS A 373 12.60 7.68 -5.02
C CYS A 373 11.51 8.00 -6.05
N ASP A 374 10.36 7.33 -5.99
CA ASP A 374 9.24 7.51 -6.91
C ASP A 374 8.60 8.92 -6.88
N VAL A 375 8.90 9.72 -5.84
CA VAL A 375 8.52 11.15 -5.79
C VAL A 375 9.47 12.03 -6.62
N MET A 376 10.57 11.48 -7.14
CA MET A 376 11.43 12.17 -8.10
C MET A 376 10.96 11.89 -9.53
N SER A 377 10.89 12.94 -10.34
CA SER A 377 10.58 12.84 -11.76
C SER A 377 11.48 13.77 -12.55
N GLY A 378 12.16 13.22 -13.57
CA GLY A 378 13.12 13.99 -14.38
C GLY A 378 14.28 14.59 -13.57
N GLY A 379 14.62 14.00 -12.42
CA GLY A 379 15.66 14.51 -11.51
C GLY A 379 15.19 15.58 -10.51
N TYR A 380 13.89 15.91 -10.49
CA TYR A 380 13.30 16.92 -9.61
C TYR A 380 12.24 16.29 -8.69
N CYS A 381 12.14 16.80 -7.47
CA CYS A 381 11.13 16.35 -6.51
C CYS A 381 9.75 16.87 -6.88
N THR A 382 8.76 15.99 -6.94
CA THR A 382 7.37 16.37 -7.19
C THR A 382 6.63 16.71 -5.90
N SER A 383 7.21 16.45 -4.72
CA SER A 383 6.55 16.67 -3.42
C SER A 383 6.90 18.00 -2.76
N CYS A 384 8.16 18.41 -2.75
CA CYS A 384 8.54 19.64 -2.06
C CYS A 384 8.05 20.89 -2.80
N THR A 385 7.85 21.97 -2.06
CA THR A 385 7.34 23.25 -2.58
C THR A 385 8.21 23.80 -3.71
N GLY A 386 9.53 23.79 -3.51
CA GLY A 386 10.49 24.35 -4.46
C GLY A 386 10.80 23.47 -5.68
N LYS A 387 10.15 22.30 -5.83
CA LYS A 387 10.48 21.27 -6.84
C LYS A 387 11.99 21.06 -7.00
N CYS A 388 12.69 20.95 -5.86
CA CYS A 388 14.16 20.96 -5.82
C CYS A 388 14.76 19.73 -6.50
N ARG A 389 16.04 19.81 -6.86
CA ARG A 389 16.75 18.69 -7.51
C ARG A 389 16.91 17.54 -6.54
N ALA A 390 17.06 16.33 -7.07
CA ALA A 390 17.35 15.15 -6.26
C ALA A 390 18.61 15.30 -5.40
N SER A 391 19.59 16.11 -5.84
CA SER A 391 20.80 16.44 -5.08
C SER A 391 20.54 17.23 -3.79
N ASP A 392 19.42 17.95 -3.74
CA ASP A 392 19.05 18.80 -2.59
C ASP A 392 18.30 17.99 -1.52
N HIS A 393 18.23 16.68 -1.70
CA HIS A 393 17.51 15.77 -0.83
C HIS A 393 18.46 14.79 -0.16
N VAL A 394 18.05 14.33 1.01
CA VAL A 394 18.75 13.31 1.78
C VAL A 394 17.74 12.29 2.28
N LYS A 395 18.15 11.02 2.30
CA LYS A 395 17.39 9.96 2.95
C LYS A 395 18.03 9.65 4.29
N GLY A 396 17.26 9.68 5.38
CA GLY A 396 17.78 9.49 6.73
C GLY A 396 16.76 8.96 7.74
N ASN A 397 17.21 8.70 8.97
CA ASN A 397 16.38 8.33 10.13
C ASN A 397 15.79 9.51 10.86
N TRP A 398 15.58 10.62 10.19
CA TRP A 398 14.99 11.79 10.81
C TRP A 398 14.05 12.47 9.85
N ARG A 399 13.09 13.18 10.42
CA ARG A 399 12.15 14.02 9.68
C ARG A 399 12.15 15.41 10.28
N TYR A 400 11.78 16.41 9.49
CA TYR A 400 11.50 17.73 10.00
C TYR A 400 10.19 17.70 10.80
N VAL A 401 10.20 18.30 11.97
CA VAL A 401 9.00 18.53 12.78
C VAL A 401 8.95 19.98 13.20
N LEU A 402 7.75 20.54 13.28
CA LEU A 402 7.54 21.86 13.84
C LEU A 402 7.50 21.76 15.35
N LYS A 403 8.34 22.55 16.02
CA LYS A 403 8.38 22.68 17.48
C LYS A 403 8.17 24.13 17.89
N THR A 404 7.69 24.28 19.11
CA THR A 404 7.53 25.58 19.78
C THR A 404 8.59 25.76 20.84
N ARG A 405 9.06 27.00 20.99
CA ARG A 405 9.81 27.43 22.16
C ARG A 405 9.35 28.82 22.56
N LYS A 406 9.48 29.11 23.84
CA LYS A 406 9.28 30.46 24.37
C LYS A 406 10.58 31.22 24.26
N VAL A 407 10.54 32.42 23.68
CA VAL A 407 11.71 33.27 23.50
C VAL A 407 11.40 34.66 24.02
N TRP A 408 12.32 35.20 24.80
CA TRP A 408 12.28 36.59 25.20
C TRP A 408 12.71 37.45 24.02
N GLN A 409 11.81 38.32 23.56
CA GLN A 409 12.12 39.34 22.56
C GLN A 409 12.15 40.69 23.26
N THR A 410 13.25 41.42 23.08
CA THR A 410 13.35 42.79 23.59
C THR A 410 12.70 43.77 22.62
N SER A 411 12.28 44.92 23.14
CA SER A 411 11.87 46.07 22.34
C SER A 411 12.91 46.52 21.31
N GLU A 412 14.22 46.25 21.52
CA GLU A 412 15.29 46.52 20.55
C GLU A 412 15.38 45.42 19.46
N ASP A 413 15.19 44.15 19.79
CA ASP A 413 15.13 43.06 18.79
C ASP A 413 13.91 43.18 17.89
N MET A 414 12.78 43.60 18.49
CA MET A 414 11.56 43.98 17.79
C MET A 414 11.68 45.30 17.02
N LYS A 415 12.77 46.07 17.17
CA LYS A 415 13.08 47.24 16.33
C LYS A 415 14.06 46.87 15.21
N LYS A 416 15.19 46.23 15.54
CA LYS A 416 16.28 45.88 14.60
C LYS A 416 15.88 44.94 13.47
N LYS A 417 15.03 43.95 13.74
CA LYS A 417 14.58 42.99 12.70
C LYS A 417 13.73 43.68 11.61
N TYR A 418 13.31 44.94 11.83
CA TYR A 418 12.32 45.65 11.01
C TYR A 418 12.76 47.07 10.58
N GLU A 419 14.04 47.40 10.77
CA GLU A 419 14.60 48.72 10.48
C GLU A 419 15.04 48.87 9.01
N LYS A 420 14.15 49.42 8.18
CA LYS A 420 14.56 50.34 7.10
C LYS A 420 13.53 51.48 6.95
N ASN A 421 13.72 52.53 7.74
CA ASN A 421 13.16 53.90 7.60
C ASN A 421 11.63 54.03 7.49
N LYS A 422 10.86 54.19 8.60
CA LYS A 422 9.50 54.83 8.65
C LYS A 422 8.95 55.04 10.10
N SER A 423 7.86 55.82 10.26
CA SER A 423 7.32 56.34 11.55
C SER A 423 6.60 55.30 12.44
N GLU A 424 6.30 55.64 13.71
CA GLU A 424 5.88 54.69 14.78
C GLU A 424 4.58 53.90 14.51
N SER A 425 3.57 54.50 13.87
CA SER A 425 2.37 53.76 13.39
C SER A 425 2.62 52.98 12.10
N GLN A 426 3.61 53.38 11.29
CA GLN A 426 4.06 52.64 10.11
C GLN A 426 4.94 51.43 10.49
N LYS A 427 5.57 51.43 11.68
CA LYS A 427 6.37 50.32 12.23
C LYS A 427 5.52 49.09 12.58
N GLN A 428 4.35 49.30 13.20
CA GLN A 428 3.39 48.21 13.48
C GLN A 428 2.80 47.60 12.19
N MET A 429 2.44 48.44 11.21
CA MET A 429 1.96 47.94 9.91
C MET A 429 3.04 47.15 9.17
N SER A 430 4.30 47.59 9.17
CA SER A 430 5.37 46.88 8.41
C SER A 430 5.65 45.45 8.91
N LEU A 431 5.52 45.21 10.21
CA LEU A 431 5.65 43.89 10.82
C LEU A 431 4.46 42.99 10.48
N LEU A 432 3.24 43.51 10.67
CA LEU A 432 2.04 42.79 10.30
C LEU A 432 1.99 42.55 8.80
N GLU A 433 2.41 43.49 7.96
CA GLU A 433 2.56 43.34 6.51
C GLU A 433 3.58 42.26 6.15
N HIS A 434 4.72 42.17 6.86
CA HIS A 434 5.70 41.11 6.64
C HIS A 434 5.15 39.74 7.04
N LEU A 435 4.56 39.60 8.23
CA LEU A 435 3.95 38.36 8.69
C LEU A 435 2.74 37.97 7.82
N GLN A 436 1.93 38.94 7.42
CA GLN A 436 0.83 38.76 6.47
C GLN A 436 1.37 38.34 5.11
N GLY A 437 2.53 38.86 4.69
CA GLY A 437 3.25 38.44 3.49
C GLY A 437 3.70 36.98 3.57
N GLU A 438 4.33 36.57 4.68
CA GLU A 438 4.69 35.16 4.93
C GLU A 438 3.44 34.26 4.93
N ILE A 439 2.37 34.65 5.64
CA ILE A 439 1.10 33.90 5.67
C ILE A 439 0.51 33.79 4.27
N SER A 440 0.56 34.87 3.49
CA SER A 440 0.03 34.90 2.11
C SER A 440 0.85 34.02 1.17
N GLN A 441 2.17 34.01 1.32
CA GLN A 441 3.06 33.11 0.59
C GLN A 441 2.76 31.65 0.93
N LEU A 442 2.68 31.31 2.23
CA LEU A 442 2.36 29.94 2.66
C LEU A 442 0.95 29.50 2.23
N ALA A 443 -0.01 30.43 2.16
CA ALA A 443 -1.34 30.16 1.63
C ALA A 443 -1.31 29.88 0.11
N ALA A 444 -0.48 30.58 -0.65
CA ALA A 444 -0.28 30.31 -2.08
C ALA A 444 0.37 28.93 -2.30
N GLU A 445 1.38 28.58 -1.50
CA GLU A 445 2.03 27.26 -1.51
C GLU A 445 1.03 26.13 -1.16
N LYS A 446 0.18 26.35 -0.14
CA LYS A 446 -0.93 25.44 0.21
C LYS A 446 -1.85 25.21 -1.00
N SER A 447 -2.30 26.27 -1.66
CA SER A 447 -3.22 26.16 -2.80
C SER A 447 -2.60 25.44 -3.99
N GLN A 448 -1.30 25.67 -4.24
CA GLN A 448 -0.56 24.91 -5.25
C GLN A 448 -0.54 23.40 -4.93
N LEU A 449 -0.13 23.02 -3.71
CA LEU A 449 -0.07 21.62 -3.29
C LEU A 449 -1.46 20.94 -3.30
N LEU A 450 -2.50 21.68 -2.94
CA LEU A 450 -3.88 21.22 -3.01
C LEU A 450 -4.31 20.97 -4.47
N GLY A 451 -3.95 21.87 -5.38
CA GLY A 451 -4.15 21.71 -6.82
C GLY A 451 -3.43 20.49 -7.39
N GLU A 452 -2.17 20.27 -7.01
CA GLU A 452 -1.39 19.09 -7.44
C GLU A 452 -1.97 17.78 -6.89
N SER A 453 -2.39 17.77 -5.63
CA SER A 453 -3.04 16.60 -5.00
C SER A 453 -4.32 16.22 -5.75
N TYR A 454 -5.11 17.21 -6.16
CA TYR A 454 -6.29 17.01 -6.99
C TYR A 454 -5.96 16.42 -8.37
N GLN A 455 -4.94 16.94 -9.07
CA GLN A 455 -4.56 16.42 -10.39
C GLN A 455 -4.09 14.96 -10.32
N ARG A 456 -3.34 14.59 -9.26
CA ARG A 456 -2.94 13.19 -9.02
C ARG A 456 -4.15 12.29 -8.79
N LEU A 457 -5.13 12.77 -8.04
CA LEU A 457 -6.36 12.03 -7.78
C LEU A 457 -7.18 11.80 -9.07
N VAL A 458 -7.32 12.84 -9.91
CA VAL A 458 -7.95 12.74 -11.23
C VAL A 458 -7.19 11.77 -12.12
N THR A 459 -5.86 11.81 -12.11
CA THR A 459 -5.06 10.84 -12.88
C THR A 459 -5.35 9.41 -12.43
N LEU A 460 -5.42 9.16 -11.12
CA LEU A 460 -5.77 7.84 -10.56
C LEU A 460 -7.17 7.39 -10.98
N GLU A 461 -8.13 8.32 -11.06
CA GLU A 461 -9.49 8.09 -11.60
C GLU A 461 -9.46 7.49 -13.01
N GLU A 462 -8.57 7.99 -13.86
CA GLU A 462 -8.48 7.59 -15.25
C GLU A 462 -7.81 6.21 -15.42
N ILE A 463 -6.75 5.92 -14.64
CA ILE A 463 -5.87 4.77 -14.88
C ILE A 463 -6.14 3.55 -13.99
N ALA A 464 -6.66 3.76 -12.77
CA ALA A 464 -6.88 2.67 -11.83
C ALA A 464 -8.11 1.85 -12.22
N LEU A 465 -8.08 0.56 -11.91
CA LEU A 465 -9.22 -0.32 -12.07
C LEU A 465 -10.37 0.11 -11.13
N LYS A 466 -10.03 0.43 -9.87
CA LYS A 466 -10.97 0.96 -8.89
C LYS A 466 -10.43 2.20 -8.20
N ALA A 467 -10.66 3.35 -8.83
CA ALA A 467 -10.25 4.64 -8.29
C ALA A 467 -11.10 5.09 -7.10
N ASP A 468 -12.41 4.82 -7.16
CA ASP A 468 -13.40 5.11 -6.12
C ASP A 468 -13.35 4.08 -4.97
N SER A 469 -12.14 3.82 -4.46
CA SER A 469 -11.90 2.84 -3.39
C SER A 469 -11.94 3.47 -2.00
N ALA A 470 -12.36 2.70 -1.00
CA ALA A 470 -12.35 3.15 0.41
C ALA A 470 -10.97 3.61 0.91
N SER A 471 -9.86 3.06 0.36
CA SER A 471 -8.49 3.51 0.66
C SER A 471 -8.20 4.93 0.15
N THR A 472 -8.85 5.32 -0.95
CA THR A 472 -8.76 6.64 -1.56
C THR A 472 -9.74 7.62 -0.89
N PHE A 473 -10.81 7.11 -0.29
CA PHE A 473 -11.86 7.89 0.38
C PHE A 473 -11.35 8.76 1.54
N VAL A 474 -10.47 8.23 2.41
CA VAL A 474 -9.91 9.02 3.54
C VAL A 474 -9.12 10.23 3.02
N ARG A 475 -8.53 10.11 1.83
CA ARG A 475 -7.78 11.18 1.15
C ARG A 475 -8.74 12.16 0.45
N LEU A 476 -9.81 11.64 -0.15
CA LEU A 476 -10.89 12.42 -0.76
C LEU A 476 -11.57 13.36 0.23
N ASP A 477 -11.95 12.90 1.43
CA ASP A 477 -12.63 13.74 2.43
C ASP A 477 -11.77 14.95 2.84
N PHE A 478 -10.48 14.71 3.09
CA PHE A 478 -9.52 15.77 3.40
C PHE A 478 -9.39 16.78 2.25
N LEU A 479 -9.29 16.31 1.01
CA LEU A 479 -9.19 17.20 -0.16
C LEU A 479 -10.49 17.97 -0.40
N ILE A 480 -11.66 17.36 -0.22
CA ILE A 480 -12.97 18.04 -0.34
C ILE A 480 -13.08 19.15 0.69
N GLU A 481 -12.76 18.87 1.95
CA GLU A 481 -12.79 19.86 3.03
C GLU A 481 -11.89 21.06 2.70
N LYS A 482 -10.63 20.80 2.33
CA LYS A 482 -9.67 21.88 2.02
C LYS A 482 -10.00 22.63 0.73
N MET A 483 -10.58 21.98 -0.28
CA MET A 483 -11.03 22.66 -1.50
C MET A 483 -12.26 23.55 -1.25
N LYS A 484 -13.12 23.19 -0.29
CA LYS A 484 -14.25 24.05 0.14
C LYS A 484 -13.75 25.31 0.83
N GLU A 485 -12.72 25.21 1.67
CA GLU A 485 -12.07 26.38 2.28
C GLU A 485 -11.54 27.37 1.24
N GLU A 486 -10.97 26.86 0.13
CA GLU A 486 -10.48 27.69 -0.99
C GLU A 486 -11.57 28.18 -1.95
N GLN A 487 -12.85 27.86 -1.69
CA GLN A 487 -13.99 28.24 -2.52
C GLN A 487 -13.89 27.75 -3.98
N ASN A 488 -13.16 26.65 -4.22
CA ASN A 488 -12.99 26.09 -5.57
C ASN A 488 -14.17 25.17 -5.93
N THR A 489 -15.30 25.77 -6.28
CA THR A 489 -16.59 25.07 -6.48
C THR A 489 -16.53 23.98 -7.55
N GLU A 490 -15.83 24.20 -8.66
CA GLU A 490 -15.70 23.22 -9.75
C GLU A 490 -14.95 21.95 -9.29
N LYS A 491 -13.79 22.11 -8.64
CA LYS A 491 -13.04 20.96 -8.11
C LYS A 491 -13.81 20.24 -7.01
N VAL A 492 -14.49 20.99 -6.13
CA VAL A 492 -15.34 20.40 -5.09
C VAL A 492 -16.45 19.56 -5.70
N GLN A 493 -17.14 20.05 -6.74
CA GLN A 493 -18.19 19.29 -7.43
C GLN A 493 -17.64 17.98 -7.99
N LYS A 494 -16.51 18.02 -8.71
CA LYS A 494 -15.89 16.79 -9.23
C LYS A 494 -15.53 15.82 -8.11
N LEU A 495 -14.90 16.29 -7.03
CA LEU A 495 -14.54 15.44 -5.90
C LEU A 495 -15.77 14.86 -5.19
N GLU A 496 -16.86 15.62 -5.09
CA GLU A 496 -18.14 15.14 -4.54
C GLU A 496 -18.83 14.13 -5.46
N GLU A 497 -18.71 14.28 -6.79
CA GLU A 497 -19.16 13.26 -7.74
C GLU A 497 -18.38 11.97 -7.59
N MET A 498 -17.04 12.05 -7.49
CA MET A 498 -16.19 10.89 -7.18
C MET A 498 -16.64 10.24 -5.87
N ARG A 499 -16.86 11.05 -4.83
CA ARG A 499 -17.35 10.58 -3.53
C ARG A 499 -18.70 9.88 -3.61
N LYS A 500 -19.67 10.42 -4.36
CA LYS A 500 -21.00 9.81 -4.51
C LYS A 500 -20.94 8.43 -5.15
N ARG A 501 -20.03 8.20 -6.09
CA ARG A 501 -19.83 6.87 -6.69
C ARG A 501 -19.28 5.86 -5.68
N VAL A 502 -18.51 6.31 -4.68
CA VAL A 502 -18.10 5.50 -3.52
C VAL A 502 -19.31 5.21 -2.61
N ASP A 503 -20.23 6.16 -2.43
CA ASP A 503 -21.37 6.05 -1.50
C ASP A 503 -22.49 5.08 -1.95
N GLU A 504 -22.58 4.70 -3.24
CA GLU A 504 -23.63 3.80 -3.74
C GLU A 504 -23.29 2.30 -3.67
N GLY A 505 -22.01 1.92 -3.62
CA GLY A 505 -21.55 0.51 -3.54
C GLY A 505 -20.56 0.22 -2.40
N THR A 506 -19.87 1.23 -1.88
CA THR A 506 -18.73 1.10 -0.93
C THR A 506 -19.04 1.68 0.45
N ARG A 507 -20.25 2.21 0.67
CA ARG A 507 -20.74 2.77 1.95
C ARG A 507 -20.42 1.92 3.19
N PRO A 508 -20.49 0.57 3.13
CA PRO A 508 -20.00 -0.32 4.17
C PRO A 508 -18.51 -0.08 4.51
N GLY A 509 -17.60 -0.21 3.54
CA GLY A 509 -16.14 -0.12 3.78
C GLY A 509 -15.64 1.25 4.26
N SER A 510 -16.31 2.33 3.84
CA SER A 510 -15.99 3.68 4.33
C SER A 510 -16.34 3.87 5.81
N ARG A 511 -17.49 3.35 6.28
CA ARG A 511 -17.85 3.40 7.71
C ARG A 511 -16.89 2.62 8.59
N TYR A 512 -16.42 1.46 8.13
CA TYR A 512 -15.40 0.68 8.84
C TYR A 512 -14.12 1.50 9.06
N MET A 513 -13.69 2.25 8.04
CA MET A 513 -12.52 3.12 8.12
C MET A 513 -12.73 4.34 9.04
N GLN A 514 -13.91 4.96 8.98
CA GLN A 514 -14.26 6.09 9.86
C GLN A 514 -14.38 5.66 11.33
N GLY A 515 -14.97 4.49 11.62
CA GLY A 515 -15.08 3.93 12.96
C GLY A 515 -13.72 3.71 13.64
N LYS A 516 -12.74 3.17 12.90
CA LYS A 516 -11.36 3.00 13.40
C LYS A 516 -10.62 4.30 13.70
N LYS A 517 -11.05 5.42 13.10
CA LYS A 517 -10.43 6.73 13.32
C LYS A 517 -10.92 7.37 14.63
N LEU A 518 -12.11 6.99 15.11
CA LEU A 518 -12.69 7.48 16.37
C LEU A 518 -12.20 6.70 17.60
N GLU A 519 -11.63 5.51 17.40
CA GLU A 519 -11.03 4.68 18.46
C GLU A 519 -9.55 5.01 18.76
N LYS A 520 -8.96 5.99 18.05
CA LYS A 520 -7.61 6.53 18.27
C LYS A 520 -7.67 8.00 18.61
#